data_AF-A0A953UH89-F1
#
_entry.id   AF-A0A953UH89-F1
#
_cell.length_a   1.000
_cell.length_b   1.000
_cell.length_c   1.000
_cell.angle_alpha   90.00
_cell.angle_beta   90.00
_cell.angle_gamma   90.00
#
_symmetry.space_group_name_H-M   'P 1'
#
loop_
_entity.id
_entity.type
_entity.pdbx_description
1 polymer ?
#
loop_
_entity_poly.entity_id
_entity_poly.type
_entity_poly.pdbx_seq_one_letter_code
_entity_poly.pdbx_strand_id
1 'polypeptide(L)' 'MHCRRGADRSGVVIACYRIVHDHWTNAHAMEEARQQGFSGFEVLMQCYIQHFHASPTPRYVPDDPSLTVAALF' A
#
# COMPACT_ATOMS: atom_id res chain seq x y z
N MET A 1 -1.70 -8.94 10.23
CA MET A 1 -2.89 -8.08 10.09
C MET A 1 -4.11 -8.96 9.94
N HIS A 2 -5.26 -8.58 10.51
CA HIS A 2 -6.51 -9.29 10.25
C HIS A 2 -7.68 -8.31 10.12
N CYS A 3 -8.62 -8.60 9.22
CA CYS A 3 -9.93 -7.97 9.18
C CYS A 3 -11.00 -9.01 9.57
N ARG A 4 -12.29 -8.65 9.55
CA ARG A 4 -13.38 -9.58 9.91
C ARG A 4 -13.38 -10.87 9.09
N ARG A 5 -13.05 -10.78 7.79
CA ARG A 5 -12.99 -11.92 6.86
C ARG A 5 -11.56 -12.33 6.48
N GLY A 6 -10.56 -11.58 6.92
CA GLY A 6 -9.15 -11.75 6.53
C GLY A 6 -8.79 -11.36 5.08
N ALA A 7 -9.75 -10.99 4.22
CA ALA A 7 -9.50 -10.82 2.79
C ALA A 7 -9.46 -9.37 2.30
N ASP A 8 -10.48 -8.55 2.58
CA ASP A 8 -10.62 -7.26 1.88
C ASP A 8 -9.61 -6.22 2.39
N ARG A 9 -9.83 -5.62 3.57
CA ARG A 9 -8.89 -4.60 4.11
C ARG A 9 -7.46 -5.11 4.29
N SER A 10 -7.28 -6.38 4.62
CA SER A 10 -5.96 -6.99 4.75
C SER A 10 -5.29 -7.16 3.37
N GLY A 11 -6.05 -7.54 2.34
CA GLY A 11 -5.55 -7.65 0.97
C GLY A 11 -5.08 -6.32 0.39
N VAL A 12 -5.76 -5.20 0.69
CA VAL A 12 -5.28 -3.86 0.30
C VAL A 12 -3.90 -3.57 0.88
N VAL A 13 -3.72 -3.81 2.18
CA VAL A 13 -2.46 -3.46 2.82
C VAL A 13 -1.32 -4.38 2.36
N ILE A 14 -1.60 -5.67 2.15
CA ILE A 14 -0.62 -6.60 1.57
C ILE A 14 -0.25 -6.16 0.14
N ALA A 15 -1.23 -5.78 -0.69
CA ALA A 15 -0.95 -5.31 -2.04
C ALA A 15 -0.06 -4.05 -2.05
N CYS A 16 -0.36 -3.06 -1.21
CA CYS A 16 0.50 -1.89 -1.04
C CYS A 16 1.90 -2.26 -0.55
N TYR A 17 2.01 -3.21 0.37
CA TYR A 17 3.30 -3.72 0.84
C TYR A 17 4.11 -4.33 -0.32
N ARG A 18 3.49 -5.18 -1.16
CA ARG A 18 4.15 -5.75 -2.36
C ARG A 18 4.67 -4.68 -3.31
N ILE A 19 3.89 -3.62 -3.53
CA ILE A 19 4.27 -2.52 -4.43
C ILE A 19 5.47 -1.74 -3.87
N VAL A 20 5.49 -1.46 -2.56
CA VAL A 20 6.58 -0.70 -1.93
C VAL A 20 7.83 -1.54 -1.71
N HIS A 21 7.69 -2.73 -1.13
CA HIS A 21 8.80 -3.57 -0.67
C HIS A 21 9.34 -4.47 -1.77
N ASP A 22 8.46 -5.17 -2.49
CA ASP A 22 8.85 -6.14 -3.52
C ASP A 22 8.91 -5.51 -4.92
N HIS A 23 8.62 -4.21 -5.02
CA HIS A 23 8.59 -3.43 -6.27
C HIS A 23 7.66 -4.01 -7.34
N TRP A 24 6.56 -4.61 -6.90
CA TRP A 24 5.56 -5.15 -7.81
C TRP A 24 4.78 -4.04 -8.51
N THR A 25 4.31 -4.35 -9.73
CA THR A 25 3.33 -3.50 -10.41
C THR A 25 1.98 -3.62 -9.70
N ASN A 26 1.19 -2.55 -9.74
CA ASN A 26 -0.14 -2.52 -9.14
C ASN A 26 -1.04 -3.65 -9.68
N ALA A 27 -0.92 -3.97 -10.97
CA ALA A 27 -1.67 -5.07 -11.59
C ALA A 27 -1.31 -6.44 -11.00
N HIS A 28 -0.02 -6.70 -10.76
CA HIS A 28 0.44 -7.96 -10.17
C HIS A 28 0.00 -8.09 -8.71
N ALA A 29 0.11 -7.02 -7.93
CA ALA A 29 -0.37 -6.99 -6.54
C ALA A 29 -1.91 -7.16 -6.44
N MET A 30 -2.66 -6.60 -7.39
CA MET A 30 -4.11 -6.80 -7.49
C MET A 30 -4.49 -8.25 -7.78
N GLU A 31 -3.75 -8.91 -8.64
CA GLU A 31 -4.01 -10.30 -9.00
C GLU A 31 -3.77 -11.24 -7.81
N GLU A 32 -2.67 -11.05 -7.07
CA GLU A 32 -2.43 -11.77 -5.82
C GLU A 32 -3.58 -11.55 -4.81
N ALA A 33 -4.00 -10.30 -4.61
CA ALA A 33 -5.09 -9.99 -3.70
C ALA A 33 -6.38 -10.75 -4.07
N ARG A 34 -6.75 -10.78 -5.36
CA ARG A 34 -7.92 -11.53 -5.85
C ARG A 34 -7.80 -13.03 -5.59
N GLN A 35 -6.63 -13.62 -5.85
CA GLN A 35 -6.38 -15.04 -5.59
C GLN A 35 -6.48 -15.39 -4.10
N GLN A 36 -6.16 -14.45 -3.22
CA GLN A 36 -6.30 -14.59 -1.76
C GLN A 36 -7.72 -14.27 -1.23
N GLY A 37 -8.70 -14.10 -2.12
CA GLY A 37 -10.12 -13.95 -1.76
C GLY A 37 -10.59 -12.50 -1.61
N PHE A 38 -9.82 -11.52 -2.09
CA PHE A 38 -10.23 -10.12 -2.11
C PHE A 38 -11.48 -9.93 -2.97
N SER A 39 -12.53 -9.34 -2.39
CA SER A 39 -13.84 -9.24 -3.04
C SER A 39 -13.83 -8.34 -4.27
N GLY A 40 -14.36 -8.85 -5.37
CA GLY A 40 -14.57 -8.10 -6.62
C GLY A 40 -15.57 -6.94 -6.49
N PHE A 41 -16.38 -6.90 -5.42
CA PHE A 41 -17.38 -5.86 -5.20
C PHE A 41 -16.80 -4.60 -4.51
N GLU A 42 -15.59 -4.67 -3.96
CA GLU A 42 -14.94 -3.56 -3.26
C GLU A 42 -14.26 -2.59 -4.26
N VAL A 43 -15.07 -1.97 -5.14
CA VAL A 43 -14.59 -1.15 -6.28
C VAL A 43 -13.62 -0.06 -5.83
N LEU A 44 -13.92 0.66 -4.75
CA LEU A 44 -13.06 1.75 -4.26
C LEU A 44 -11.68 1.25 -3.82
N MET A 45 -11.63 0.09 -3.17
CA MET A 45 -10.37 -0.49 -2.73
C MET A 45 -9.54 -1.02 -3.91
N GLN A 46 -10.18 -1.59 -4.93
CA GLN A 46 -9.48 -1.97 -6.17
C GLN A 46 -8.93 -0.75 -6.89
N CYS A 47 -9.71 0.34 -6.98
CA CYS A 47 -9.24 1.60 -7.55
C CYS A 47 -8.05 2.15 -6.76
N TYR A 48 -8.08 2.04 -5.43
CA TYR A 48 -6.97 2.48 -4.59
C TYR A 48 -5.68 1.75 -4.92
N ILE A 49 -5.68 0.41 -4.95
CA ILE A 49 -4.46 -0.36 -5.25
C ILE A 49 -3.99 -0.10 -6.69
N GLN A 50 -4.90 0.01 -7.66
CA GLN A 50 -4.56 0.26 -9.07
C GLN A 50 -3.85 1.60 -9.28
N HIS A 51 -4.18 2.62 -8.50
CA HIS A 51 -3.57 3.96 -8.57
C HIS A 51 -2.59 4.23 -7.42
N PHE A 52 -2.21 3.20 -6.67
CA PHE A 52 -1.28 3.36 -5.57
C PHE A 52 0.11 3.67 -6.10
N HIS A 53 0.74 4.69 -5.52
CA HIS A 53 2.13 5.06 -5.83
C HIS A 53 2.96 4.93 -4.57
N ALA A 54 4.01 4.12 -4.64
CA ALA A 54 5.03 4.10 -3.61
C ALA A 54 5.75 5.46 -3.63
N SER A 55 5.49 6.30 -2.63
CA SER A 55 6.38 7.44 -2.41
C SER A 55 7.76 6.88 -2.07
N PRO A 56 8.85 7.39 -2.65
CA PRO A 56 10.18 7.04 -2.18
C PRO A 56 10.20 7.35 -0.69
N THR A 57 10.28 6.30 0.13
CA THR A 57 10.38 6.49 1.57
C THR A 57 11.66 7.27 1.77
N PRO A 58 11.63 8.48 2.37
CA PRO A 58 12.86 9.11 2.76
C PRO A 58 13.53 8.11 3.68
N ARG A 59 14.67 7.55 3.23
CA ARG A 59 15.55 6.84 4.15
C ARG A 59 15.73 7.82 5.30
N TYR A 60 15.57 7.36 6.53
CA TYR A 60 15.92 8.18 7.68
C TYR A 60 17.38 8.62 7.48
N VAL A 61 17.56 9.87 7.04
CA VAL A 61 18.85 10.52 6.93
C VAL A 61 18.95 11.30 8.23
N PRO A 62 19.85 10.93 9.15
CA PRO A 62 19.93 11.57 10.46
C PRO A 62 20.23 13.09 10.41
N ASP A 63 20.51 13.65 9.23
CA ASP A 63 20.91 15.05 9.02
C ASP A 63 20.19 15.76 7.85
N ASP A 64 18.87 15.54 7.65
CA ASP A 64 18.10 16.35 6.69
C ASP A 64 17.43 17.58 7.39
N PRO A 65 17.95 18.81 7.19
CA PRO A 65 17.40 20.01 7.83
C PRO A 65 15.99 20.38 7.34
N SER A 66 15.50 19.79 6.24
CA SER A 66 14.20 20.14 5.65
C SER A 66 12.99 19.54 6.39
N LEU A 67 13.16 18.47 7.18
CA LEU A 67 12.07 17.81 7.92
C LEU A 67 11.79 18.45 9.29
N THR A 68 12.71 19.26 9.82
CA THR A 68 12.55 19.91 11.15
C THR A 68 11.49 21.02 11.13
N VAL A 69 11.31 21.69 9.99
CA VAL A 69 10.38 22.83 9.85
C VAL A 69 8.92 22.39 9.74
N ALA A 70 8.65 21.20 9.20
CA ALA A 70 7.29 20.67 9.03
C ALA A 70 6.67 20.11 10.33
N ALA A 71 7.47 19.85 11.37
CA ALA A 71 7.02 19.31 12.65
C ALA A 71 6.74 20.39 13.71
N LEU A 72 6.90 21.67 13.37
CA LEU A 72 6.76 22.81 14.29
C LEU A 72 5.65 23.81 13.91
N PHE A 73 4.74 23.44 13.02
CA PHE A 73 3.51 24.20 12.71
C PHE A 73 2.27 23.33 12.86
#